data_AF-A0AAW2IEW4-F1
#
_entry.id   AF-A0AAW2IEW4-F1
#
_cell.length_a   1.000
_cell.length_b   1.000
_cell.length_c   1.000
_cell.angle_alpha   90.00
_cell.angle_beta   90.00
_cell.angle_gamma   90.00
#
_symmetry.space_group_name_H-M   'P 1'
#
loop_
_entity.id
_entity.type
_entity.pdbx_description
1 polymer ?
#
loop_
_entity_poly.entity_id
_entity_poly.type
_entity_poly.pdbx_seq_one_letter_code
_entity_poly.pdbx_strand_id
1 'polypeptide(L)'
;MELQEHATNVMKTVDEAIREMDNLDGFFQYLHQIGSSHRKIPGFKPEYFWKIEQPFLQAVEQTLGDRYTENIENIYKMTIKLIIETLIQGYQQGGGS
;
A
#
# COMPACT_ATOMS: atom_id res chain seq x y z
N MET A 1 -10.89 -18.51 3.27
CA MET A 1 -11.30 -17.66 2.13
C MET A 1 -10.95 -16.18 2.37
N GLU A 2 -10.99 -15.68 3.60
CA GLU A 2 -10.60 -14.30 4.00
C GLU A 2 -9.22 -13.81 3.50
N LEU A 3 -8.17 -14.66 3.53
CA LEU A 3 -6.80 -14.23 3.22
C LEU A 3 -6.56 -13.93 1.73
N GLN A 4 -7.10 -14.77 0.84
CA GLN A 4 -6.93 -14.61 -0.61
C GLN A 4 -7.71 -13.39 -1.11
N GLU A 5 -8.90 -13.15 -0.56
CA GLU A 5 -9.71 -11.98 -0.88
C GLU A 5 -9.04 -10.68 -0.39
N HIS A 6 -8.52 -10.68 0.84
CA HIS A 6 -7.73 -9.55 1.35
C HIS A 6 -6.49 -9.30 0.48
N ALA A 7 -5.70 -10.34 0.16
CA ALA A 7 -4.53 -10.21 -0.71
C ALA A 7 -4.90 -9.64 -2.09
N THR A 8 -6.01 -10.09 -2.67
CA THR A 8 -6.52 -9.57 -3.95
C THR A 8 -6.87 -8.08 -3.83
N ASN A 9 -7.55 -7.68 -2.77
CA ASN A 9 -7.94 -6.28 -2.55
C ASN A 9 -6.73 -5.38 -2.29
N VAL A 10 -5.70 -5.90 -1.62
CA VAL A 10 -4.46 -5.15 -1.42
C VAL A 10 -3.72 -4.97 -2.74
N MET A 11 -3.59 -6.01 -3.56
CA MET A 11 -2.95 -5.89 -4.88
C MET A 11 -3.71 -4.92 -5.80
N LYS A 12 -5.05 -4.93 -5.77
CA LYS A 12 -5.87 -3.93 -6.47
C LYS A 12 -5.63 -2.51 -5.95
N THR A 13 -5.51 -2.35 -4.64
CA THR A 13 -5.24 -1.04 -4.02
C THR A 13 -3.89 -0.51 -4.46
N VAL A 14 -2.86 -1.36 -4.52
CA VAL A 14 -1.53 -0.99 -4.99
C VAL A 14 -1.53 -0.68 -6.49
N ASP A 15 -2.21 -1.49 -7.32
CA ASP A 15 -2.35 -1.23 -8.77
C ASP A 15 -3.05 0.10 -9.04
N GLU A 16 -4.17 0.38 -8.35
CA GLU A 16 -4.90 1.64 -8.48
C GLU A 16 -4.06 2.82 -7.98
N ALA A 17 -3.36 2.66 -6.86
CA ALA A 17 -2.46 3.70 -6.36
C ALA A 17 -1.34 4.00 -7.37
N ILE A 18 -0.78 2.99 -8.04
CA ILE A 18 0.23 3.20 -9.07
C ILE A 18 -0.35 3.92 -10.29
N ARG A 19 -1.58 3.61 -10.70
CA ARG A 19 -2.28 4.26 -11.82
C ARG A 19 -2.62 5.72 -11.53
N GLU A 20 -3.05 6.01 -10.30
CA GLU A 20 -3.41 7.36 -9.85
C GLU A 20 -2.19 8.21 -9.47
N MET A 21 -0.94 7.71 -9.54
CA MET A 21 0.24 8.53 -9.23
C MET A 21 0.37 9.77 -10.14
N ASP A 22 -0.21 9.75 -11.34
CA ASP A 22 -0.30 10.92 -12.22
C ASP A 22 -1.29 11.99 -11.72
N ASN A 23 -2.21 11.61 -10.83
CA ASN A 23 -3.18 12.46 -10.14
C ASN A 23 -3.01 12.33 -8.60
N LEU A 24 -2.03 13.06 -8.06
CA LEU A 24 -1.67 12.98 -6.65
C LEU A 24 -2.85 13.24 -5.69
N ASP A 25 -3.80 14.11 -6.04
CA ASP A 25 -4.98 14.37 -5.20
C ASP A 25 -5.89 13.13 -5.10
N GLY A 26 -6.12 12.46 -6.23
CA GLY A 26 -6.87 11.20 -6.29
C GLY A 26 -6.18 10.08 -5.52
N PHE A 27 -4.86 9.96 -5.71
CA PHE A 27 -4.01 9.02 -4.98
C PHE A 27 -4.14 9.17 -3.46
N PHE A 28 -3.96 10.38 -2.93
CA PHE A 28 -4.02 10.62 -1.49
C PHE A 28 -5.43 10.42 -0.95
N GLN A 29 -6.47 10.90 -1.65
CA GLN A 29 -7.85 10.72 -1.23
C GLN A 29 -8.22 9.23 -1.11
N TYR A 30 -7.87 8.43 -2.12
CA TYR A 30 -8.16 7.00 -2.15
C TYR A 30 -7.46 6.25 -1.01
N LEU A 31 -6.15 6.43 -0.86
CA LEU A 31 -5.39 5.75 0.19
C LEU A 31 -5.79 6.21 1.60
N HIS A 32 -6.15 7.48 1.80
CA HIS A 32 -6.69 7.93 3.08
C HIS A 32 -8.00 7.22 3.43
N GLN A 33 -8.91 7.04 2.46
CA GLN A 33 -10.16 6.30 2.67
C GLN A 33 -9.90 4.85 3.03
N ILE A 34 -8.96 4.18 2.36
CA ILE A 34 -8.59 2.79 2.67
C ILE A 34 -7.96 2.69 4.06
N GLY A 35 -7.00 3.56 4.40
CA GLY A 35 -6.37 3.63 5.71
C GLY A 35 -7.40 3.83 6.84
N SER A 36 -8.32 4.78 6.65
CA SER A 36 -9.43 5.05 7.55
C SER A 36 -10.33 3.83 7.78
N SER A 37 -10.60 3.04 6.73
CA SER A 37 -11.47 1.87 6.81
C SER A 37 -10.92 0.75 7.70
N HIS A 38 -9.59 0.62 7.82
CA HIS A 38 -8.95 -0.40 8.66
C HIS A 38 -9.19 -0.19 10.16
N ARG A 39 -9.65 0.98 10.60
CA ARG A 39 -10.07 1.22 12.00
C ARG A 39 -11.28 0.40 12.42
N LYS A 40 -12.08 -0.06 11.45
CA LYS A 40 -13.22 -0.95 11.71
C LYS A 40 -12.79 -2.37 12.08
N ILE A 41 -11.50 -2.71 11.93
CA ILE A 41 -10.94 -4.03 12.22
C ILE A 41 -10.50 -4.06 13.69
N PRO A 42 -11.15 -4.87 14.55
CA PRO A 42 -10.82 -4.93 15.97
C PRO A 42 -9.36 -5.34 16.20
N GLY A 43 -8.64 -4.55 17.02
CA GLY A 43 -7.25 -4.84 17.38
C GLY A 43 -6.24 -4.57 16.25
N PHE A 44 -6.65 -4.01 15.12
CA PHE A 44 -5.71 -3.58 14.09
C PHE A 44 -4.82 -2.46 14.63
N LYS A 45 -3.54 -2.51 14.30
CA LYS A 45 -2.57 -1.48 14.65
C LYS A 45 -1.93 -0.95 13.38
N PRO A 46 -1.71 0.37 13.26
CA PRO A 46 -1.18 0.98 12.04
C PRO A 46 0.19 0.41 11.64
N GLU A 47 1.00 -0.09 12.60
CA GLU A 47 2.27 -0.73 12.31
C GLU A 47 2.11 -2.02 11.48
N TYR A 48 0.92 -2.63 11.48
CA TYR A 48 0.65 -3.81 10.66
C TYR A 48 0.63 -3.53 9.17
N PHE A 49 0.43 -2.28 8.73
CA PHE A 49 0.57 -1.92 7.31
C PHE A 49 1.97 -2.21 6.77
N TRP A 50 3.02 -2.07 7.59
CA TRP A 50 4.41 -2.36 7.18
C TRP A 50 4.67 -3.82 6.85
N LYS A 51 3.80 -4.76 7.28
CA LYS A 51 3.99 -6.19 7.03
C LYS A 51 3.96 -6.55 5.54
N ILE A 52 3.43 -5.68 4.67
CA ILE A 52 3.38 -5.93 3.24
C ILE A 52 4.63 -5.49 2.47
N GLU A 53 5.46 -4.61 3.03
CA GLU A 53 6.59 -4.01 2.31
C GLU A 53 7.52 -5.08 1.72
N GLN A 54 8.03 -5.98 2.57
CA GLN A 54 8.97 -7.03 2.14
C GLN A 54 8.33 -8.03 1.16
N PRO A 55 7.14 -8.61 1.44
CA PRO A 55 6.45 -9.46 0.47
C PRO A 55 6.21 -8.79 -0.89
N PHE A 56 5.86 -7.50 -0.89
CA PHE A 56 5.66 -6.74 -2.13
C PHE A 56 6.96 -6.61 -2.93
N LEU A 57 8.05 -6.19 -2.28
CA LEU A 57 9.36 -6.04 -2.95
C LEU A 57 9.87 -7.37 -3.51
N GLN A 58 9.73 -8.46 -2.74
CA GLN A 58 10.09 -9.81 -3.20
C GLN A 58 9.25 -10.24 -4.40
N ALA A 59 7.95 -9.96 -4.38
CA ALA A 59 7.07 -10.28 -5.51
C ALA A 59 7.46 -9.50 -6.77
N VAL A 60 7.82 -8.22 -6.64
CA VAL A 60 8.30 -7.38 -7.75
C VAL A 60 9.61 -7.93 -8.31
N GLU A 61 10.59 -8.23 -7.46
CA GLU A 61 11.87 -8.81 -7.86
C GLU A 61 11.68 -10.12 -8.63
N GLN A 62 10.89 -11.05 -8.08
CA GLN A 62 10.58 -12.32 -8.74
C GLN A 62 9.85 -12.15 -10.07
N THR A 63 8.94 -11.17 -10.16
CA THR A 63 8.14 -10.91 -11.37
C THR A 63 8.99 -10.29 -12.47
N LEU A 64 9.93 -9.41 -12.12
CA LEU A 64 10.76 -8.71 -13.09
C LEU A 64 12.01 -9.49 -13.50
N GLY A 65 12.49 -10.40 -12.65
CA GLY A 65 13.65 -11.26 -12.93
C GLY A 65 14.84 -10.43 -13.39
N ASP A 66 15.38 -10.73 -14.58
CA ASP A 66 16.54 -10.03 -15.16
C ASP A 66 16.31 -8.53 -15.42
N ARG A 67 15.05 -8.05 -15.40
CA ARG A 67 14.73 -6.61 -15.52
C ARG A 67 14.79 -5.88 -14.18
N TYR A 68 14.92 -6.59 -13.07
CA TYR A 68 15.08 -6.01 -11.75
C TYR A 68 16.49 -5.45 -11.60
N THR A 69 16.61 -4.14 -11.76
CA THR A 69 17.87 -3.39 -11.61
C THR A 69 17.84 -2.58 -10.32
N GLU A 70 19.00 -2.09 -9.86
CA GLU A 70 19.09 -1.21 -8.68
C GLU A 70 18.17 0.03 -8.79
N ASN A 71 18.03 0.59 -10.00
CA ASN A 71 17.13 1.72 -10.23
C ASN A 71 15.66 1.33 -10.02
N ILE A 72 15.26 0.16 -10.52
CA ILE A 72 13.91 -0.37 -10.36
C ILE A 72 13.63 -0.69 -8.89
N GLU A 73 14.57 -1.32 -8.20
CA GLU A 73 14.49 -1.58 -6.75
C GLU A 73 14.23 -0.28 -5.97
N ASN A 74 15.00 0.78 -6.25
CA ASN A 74 14.85 2.06 -5.58
C ASN A 74 13.47 2.69 -5.82
N ILE A 75 12.96 2.62 -7.06
CA ILE A 75 11.63 3.13 -7.41
C ILE A 75 10.56 2.39 -6.60
N TYR A 76 10.55 1.06 -6.62
CA TYR A 76 9.52 0.29 -5.92
C TYR A 76 9.60 0.43 -4.40
N LYS A 77 10.79 0.57 -3.81
CA LYS A 77 10.97 0.90 -2.39
C LYS A 77 10.35 2.24 -2.04
N MET A 78 10.58 3.28 -2.84
CA MET A 78 9.99 4.60 -2.61
C MET A 78 8.46 4.56 -2.76
N THR A 79 7.96 3.89 -3.80
CA THR A 79 6.52 3.78 -4.07
C THR A 79 5.78 3.07 -2.94
N ILE A 80 6.24 1.88 -2.52
CA ILE A 80 5.54 1.13 -1.46
C ILE A 80 5.58 1.86 -0.11
N LYS A 81 6.70 2.53 0.18
CA LYS A 81 6.84 3.37 1.36
C LYS A 81 5.82 4.51 1.37
N LEU A 82 5.70 5.25 0.26
CA LEU A 82 4.73 6.33 0.12
C LEU A 82 3.29 5.82 0.33
N ILE A 83 2.95 4.67 -0.25
CA ILE A 83 1.62 4.06 -0.10
C ILE A 83 1.34 3.72 1.37
N ILE A 84 2.28 3.04 2.05
CA ILE A 84 2.13 2.64 3.46
C ILE A 84 2.02 3.84 4.38
N GLU A 85 2.88 4.85 4.20
CA GLU A 85 2.83 6.07 4.98
C GLU A 85 1.50 6.82 4.80
N THR A 86 0.97 6.86 3.57
CA THR A 86 -0.34 7.47 3.28
C THR A 86 -1.49 6.68 3.92
N LEU A 87 -1.46 5.35 3.90
CA LEU A 87 -2.44 4.50 4.59
C LEU A 87 -2.43 4.75 6.11
N ILE A 88 -1.25 4.87 6.71
CA ILE A 88 -1.09 5.17 8.14
C ILE A 88 -1.65 6.57 8.45
N GLN A 89 -1.36 7.56 7.60
CA GLN A 89 -1.93 8.90 7.74
C GLN A 89 -3.46 8.87 7.69
N GLY A 90 -4.05 8.15 6.74
CA GLY A 90 -5.51 7.99 6.63
C GLY A 90 -6.13 7.29 7.84
N TYR A 91 -5.43 6.29 8.38
CA TYR A 91 -5.82 5.61 9.61
C TYR A 91 -5.81 6.58 10.81
N GLN A 92 -4.79 7.44 10.92
CA GLN A 92 -4.64 8.38 12.04
C GLN A 92 -5.60 9.57 11.95
N GLN A 93 -5.72 10.20 10.78
CA GLN A 93 -6.50 11.42 10.58
C GLN A 93 -7.99 11.23 10.85
N GLY A 94 -8.53 10.05 10.55
CA GLY A 94 -9.93 9.79 10.81
C GLY A 94 -10.30 9.73 12.30
N GLY A 95 -9.32 9.67 13.22
CA GLY A 95 -9.51 9.65 14.67
C GLY A 95 -9.77 11.01 15.32
N GLY A 96 -9.82 12.09 14.54
CA GLY A 96 -10.22 13.42 15.00
C GLY A 96 -11.70 13.71 14.71
N SER A 97 -12.58 13.33 15.63
CA SER A 97 -13.93 13.88 15.80
C SER A 97 -14.37 13.67 17.24
#